data_AF-A0A0B5DUV0-F1
#
_entry.id   AF-A0A0B5DUV0-F1
#
_cell.length_a   1.000
_cell.length_b   1.000
_cell.length_c   1.000
_cell.angle_alpha   90.00
_cell.angle_beta   90.00
_cell.angle_gamma   90.00
#
_symmetry.space_group_name_H-M   'P 1'
#
loop_
_entity.id
_entity.type
_entity.pdbx_description
1 polymer ?
#
loop_
_entity_poly.entity_id
_entity_poly.type
_entity_poly.pdbx_seq_one_letter_code
_entity_poly.pdbx_strand_id
1 'polypeptide(L)' 'MKSKMAQHIQAQQDLACSLKGIIEAILVLDDQGVAPDAVTALLNVALDHVIRLNHNLDVVALPEEEGAA' A
#
# COMPACT_ATOMS: atom_id res chain seq x y z
N MET A 1 -6.55 -23.07 6.52
CA MET A 1 -6.04 -22.35 5.33
C MET A 1 -6.93 -21.13 5.13
N LYS A 2 -6.40 -19.90 5.07
CA LYS A 2 -7.24 -18.71 4.78
C LYS A 2 -7.65 -18.74 3.30
N SER A 3 -8.85 -18.26 2.96
CA SER A 3 -9.28 -18.16 1.55
C SER A 3 -8.38 -17.19 0.78
N LYS A 4 -8.32 -17.36 -0.55
CA LYS A 4 -7.57 -16.44 -1.44
C LYS A 4 -8.05 -14.99 -1.25
N MET A 5 -9.36 -14.78 -1.10
CA MET A 5 -9.94 -13.48 -0.80
C MET A 5 -9.46 -12.91 0.54
N ALA A 6 -9.42 -13.72 1.61
CA ALA A 6 -8.93 -13.26 2.91
C ALA A 6 -7.43 -12.93 2.90
N GLN A 7 -6.62 -13.65 2.11
CA GLN A 7 -5.21 -13.33 1.90
C GLN A 7 -5.03 -12.04 1.10
N HIS A 8 -5.86 -11.83 0.07
CA HIS A 8 -5.85 -10.62 -0.74
C HIS A 8 -6.22 -9.38 0.07
N ILE A 9 -7.28 -9.47 0.89
CA ILE A 9 -7.68 -8.40 1.82
C ILE A 9 -6.54 -8.10 2.82
N GLN A 10 -5.92 -9.12 3.40
CA GLN A 10 -4.81 -8.92 4.33
C GLN A 10 -3.63 -8.22 3.65
N ALA A 11 -3.25 -8.64 2.44
CA ALA A 11 -2.16 -8.02 1.68
C ALA A 11 -2.45 -6.53 1.39
N GLN A 12 -3.70 -6.18 1.08
CA GLN A 12 -4.09 -4.77 0.91
C GLN A 12 -4.04 -3.97 2.21
N GLN A 13 -4.46 -4.57 3.33
CA GLN A 13 -4.36 -3.95 4.66
C GLN A 13 -2.89 -3.69 5.04
N ASP A 14 -2.02 -4.68 4.81
CA ASP A 14 -0.59 -4.55 5.10
C ASP A 14 0.04 -3.43 4.25
N LEU A 15 -0.34 -3.34 2.97
CA LEU A 15 0.10 -2.30 2.05
C LEU A 15 -0.39 -0.90 2.48
N ALA A 16 -1.64 -0.79 2.94
CA ALA A 16 -2.20 0.46 3.47
C ALA A 16 -1.52 0.89 4.78
N CYS A 17 -1.20 -0.05 5.67
CA CYS A 17 -0.44 0.21 6.89
C CYS A 17 0.98 0.71 6.58
N SER A 18 1.66 0.10 5.60
CA SER A 18 2.97 0.55 5.12
C SER A 18 2.89 1.98 4.58
N LEU A 19 1.90 2.28 3.74
CA LEU A 19 1.67 3.61 3.19
C LEU A 19 1.46 4.68 4.27
N LYS A 20 0.66 4.37 5.31
CA LYS A 20 0.46 5.27 6.45
C LYS A 20 1.81 5.61 7.12
N GLY A 21 2.65 4.61 7.38
CA GLY A 21 3.96 4.83 8.00
C GLY A 21 4.90 5.69 7.14
N ILE A 22 4.86 5.52 5.82
CA ILE A 22 5.65 6.34 4.89
C ILE A 22 5.18 7.81 4.92
N ILE A 23 3.86 8.05 4.91
CA ILE A 23 3.31 9.41 4.98
C ILE A 23 3.69 10.08 6.32
N GLU A 24 3.62 9.35 7.42
CA GLU A 24 4.05 9.85 8.73
C GLU A 24 5.54 10.21 8.74
N ALA A 25 6.40 9.38 8.14
CA ALA A 25 7.83 9.68 8.01
C ALA A 25 8.10 10.92 7.15
N ILE A 26 7.37 11.09 6.04
CA ILE A 26 7.47 12.29 5.19
C ILE A 26 7.12 13.54 5.99
N LEU A 27 6.00 13.53 6.72
CA LEU A 27 5.57 14.67 7.52
C LEU A 27 6.62 15.08 8.56
N VAL A 28 7.23 14.10 9.22
CA VAL A 28 8.29 14.35 10.22
C VAL A 28 9.53 14.97 9.58
N LEU A 29 9.97 14.46 8.43
CA LEU A 29 11.17 14.95 7.75
C LEU A 29 10.96 16.34 7.14
N ASP A 30 9.78 16.59 6.56
CA ASP A 30 9.40 17.86 5.95
C ASP A 30 9.27 18.96 7.02
N ASP A 31 8.60 18.68 8.15
CA ASP A 31 8.46 19.61 9.28
C ASP A 31 9.82 19.99 9.88
N GLN A 32 10.73 19.03 9.97
CA GLN A 32 12.10 19.28 10.46
C GLN A 32 12.98 19.98 9.42
N GLY A 33 12.56 20.06 8.15
CA GLY A 33 13.34 20.62 7.05
C GLY A 33 14.65 19.86 6.78
N VAL A 34 14.70 18.57 7.11
CA VAL A 34 15.90 17.73 7.00
C VAL A 34 15.77 16.71 5.87
N ALA A 35 16.89 16.44 5.19
CA ALA A 35 17.01 15.42 4.15
C ALA A 35 15.92 15.50 3.05
N PRO A 36 15.85 16.59 2.26
CA PRO A 36 14.86 16.75 1.19
C PRO A 36 14.92 15.64 0.12
N ASP A 37 16.11 15.05 -0.09
CA ASP A 37 16.27 13.89 -0.97
C ASP A 37 15.57 12.64 -0.41
N ALA A 38 15.56 12.48 0.92
CA ALA A 38 14.85 11.38 1.58
C ALA A 38 13.33 11.57 1.49
N VAL A 39 12.83 12.81 1.64
CA VAL A 39 11.42 13.14 1.40
C VAL A 39 11.01 12.78 -0.03
N THR A 40 11.81 13.17 -1.01
CA THR A 40 11.57 12.86 -2.43
C THR A 40 11.56 11.34 -2.69
N ALA A 41 12.51 10.60 -2.11
CA ALA A 41 12.54 9.15 -2.21
C ALA A 41 11.29 8.50 -1.58
N LEU A 42 10.87 8.95 -0.40
CA LEU A 42 9.69 8.44 0.28
C LEU A 42 8.40 8.74 -0.48
N LEU A 43 8.29 9.90 -1.12
CA LEU A 43 7.16 10.24 -2.00
C LEU A 43 7.05 9.27 -3.18
N ASN A 44 8.17 8.86 -3.79
CA ASN A 44 8.17 7.87 -4.86
C ASN A 44 7.72 6.48 -4.35
N VAL A 45 8.16 6.07 -3.15
CA VAL A 45 7.73 4.81 -2.54
C VAL A 45 6.23 4.85 -2.21
N ALA A 46 5.74 5.98 -1.68
CA ALA A 46 4.32 6.18 -1.40
C ALA A 46 3.48 6.09 -2.68
N LEU A 47 3.93 6.70 -3.77
CA LEU A 47 3.26 6.63 -5.08
C LEU A 47 3.14 5.19 -5.58
N ASP A 48 4.22 4.40 -5.51
CA ASP A 48 4.18 2.97 -5.88
C ASP A 48 3.15 2.19 -5.05
N HIS A 49 3.10 2.44 -3.74
CA HIS A 49 2.13 1.79 -2.85
C HIS A 49 0.68 2.16 -3.20
N VAL A 50 0.41 3.43 -3.53
CA VAL A 50 -0.92 3.89 -3.95
C VAL A 50 -1.32 3.25 -5.28
N ILE A 51 -0.42 3.17 -6.25
CA ILE A 51 -0.68 2.52 -7.54
C ILE A 51 -1.04 1.05 -7.32
N ARG A 52 -0.27 0.34 -6.49
CA ARG A 52 -0.51 -1.06 -6.16
C ARG A 52 -1.81 -1.28 -5.40
N LEU A 53 -2.16 -0.42 -4.44
CA LEU A 53 -3.45 -0.46 -3.76
C LEU A 53 -4.59 -0.27 -4.75
N ASN A 54 -4.49 0.74 -5.62
CA ASN A 54 -5.51 1.02 -6.61
C ASN A 54 -5.70 -0.15 -7.59
N HIS A 55 -4.60 -0.77 -8.03
CA HIS A 55 -4.65 -1.96 -8.87
C HIS A 55 -5.30 -3.15 -8.15
N ASN A 56 -4.96 -3.40 -6.87
CA ASN A 56 -5.48 -4.54 -6.11
C ASN A 56 -6.94 -4.38 -5.67
N LEU A 57 -7.46 -3.16 -5.68
CA LEU A 57 -8.87 -2.84 -5.46
C LEU A 57 -9.72 -2.98 -6.73
N ASP A 58 -9.07 -3.05 -7.91
CA ASP A 58 -9.77 -3.28 -9.17
C ASP A 58 -10.45 -4.65 -9.15
N VAL A 59 -11.71 -4.69 -9.58
CA VAL A 59 -12.53 -5.91 -9.62
C VAL A 59 -11.90 -7.00 -10.48
N VAL A 60 -11.10 -6.61 -11.49
CA VAL A 60 -10.35 -7.54 -12.36
C VAL A 60 -9.17 -8.19 -11.63
N ALA A 61 -8.65 -7.56 -10.58
CA ALA A 61 -7.56 -8.05 -9.76
C ALA A 61 -8.03 -8.84 -8.52
N LEU A 62 -9.35 -8.99 -8.33
CA LEU A 62 -9.89 -9.80 -7.24
C LEU A 62 -9.63 -11.29 -7.51
N PRO A 63 -9.19 -12.05 -6.48
CA PRO A 63 -9.04 -13.49 -6.64
C PRO A 63 -10.39 -14.14 -6.90
N GLU A 64 -10.45 -15.03 -7.89
CA GLU A 64 -11.59 -15.93 -8.05
C GLU A 64 -11.74 -16.77 -6.77
N GLU A 65 -12.97 -16.85 -6.23
CA GLU A 65 -13.25 -17.78 -5.14
C GLU A 65 -13.24 -19.20 -5.69
N GLU A 66 -12.30 -20.04 -5.22
CA GLU A 66 -12.40 -21.49 -5.38
C GLU A 66 -13.64 -21.96 -4.61
N GLY A 67 -14.78 -22.06 -5.30
CA GLY A 67 -16.05 -22.47 -4.69
C GLY A 67 -17.33 -22.19 -5.48
N ALA A 68 -17.29 -21.57 -6.65
CA ALA A 68 -18.44 -21.57 -7.56
C ALA A 68 -18.46 -22.89 -8.34
N ALA A 69 -19.19 -23.87 -7.80
CA ALA A 69 -19.56 -25.10 -8.49
C ALA A 69 -20.41 -24.81 -9.74
#